data_AF-A0A654D6X8-F1
#
_entry.id   AF-A0A654D6X8-F1
#
_cell.length_a   1.000
_cell.length_b   1.000
_cell.length_c   1.000
_cell.angle_alpha   90.00
_cell.angle_beta   90.00
_cell.angle_gamma   90.00
#
_symmetry.space_group_name_H-M   'P 1'
#
loop_
_entity.id
_entity.type
_entity.pdbx_description
1 polymer ?
#
loop_
_entity_poly.entity_id
_entity_poly.type
_entity_poly.pdbx_seq_one_letter_code
_entity_poly.pdbx_strand_id
1 'polypeptide(L)'
;MATGYRSGARIAAASSLALLAADAGARPAAPGQPPAPAPASPAPIWQDLTALGITCLVHTPRGVDTGALHDRLCSAVTRQAAKGAPVPVETAALGGAALAPGRVTLLVQATVAPVHGADVIALTLRPFRNATGSGQFFAAAPRIVAADDAAGLDRAVAALLAETLPWQAVRAARGRPLPGAPPQS
;
A
#
# COMPACT_ATOMS: atom_id res chain seq x y z
N MET A 1 -40.20 -31.34 -8.00
CA MET A 1 -40.16 -32.17 -9.22
C MET A 1 -39.11 -31.57 -10.14
N ALA A 2 -38.13 -32.38 -10.54
CA ALA A 2 -36.97 -31.98 -11.33
C ALA A 2 -37.24 -32.22 -12.81
N THR A 3 -36.92 -31.22 -13.63
CA THR A 3 -36.84 -31.27 -15.10
C THR A 3 -35.87 -30.13 -15.45
N GLY A 4 -34.65 -30.33 -15.94
CA GLY A 4 -34.14 -31.37 -16.82
C GLY A 4 -34.24 -30.88 -18.26
N TYR A 5 -33.24 -30.13 -18.75
CA TYR A 5 -32.93 -30.08 -20.19
C TYR A 5 -31.44 -29.78 -20.40
N ARG A 6 -30.70 -30.81 -20.81
CA ARG A 6 -29.37 -30.73 -21.42
C ARG A 6 -29.58 -30.60 -22.94
N SER A 7 -28.91 -29.64 -23.56
CA SER A 7 -28.60 -29.62 -25.00
C SER A 7 -27.37 -28.73 -25.14
N GLY A 8 -26.23 -29.14 -25.70
CA GLY A 8 -26.03 -30.07 -26.79
C GLY A 8 -25.52 -29.30 -28.01
N ALA A 9 -24.27 -28.85 -27.99
CA ALA A 9 -23.58 -28.40 -29.20
C ALA A 9 -22.06 -28.60 -29.05
N ARG A 10 -21.58 -29.75 -29.54
CA ARG A 10 -20.17 -29.91 -29.92
C ARG A 10 -20.05 -29.43 -31.35
N ILE A 11 -19.21 -28.41 -31.59
CA ILE A 11 -18.69 -28.14 -32.92
C ILE A 11 -17.18 -28.24 -32.81
N ALA A 12 -16.66 -29.32 -33.41
CA ALA A 12 -15.27 -29.47 -33.71
C ALA A 12 -14.91 -28.57 -34.90
N ALA A 13 -13.81 -27.83 -34.78
CA ALA A 13 -13.06 -27.36 -35.93
C ALA A 13 -11.58 -27.45 -35.54
N ALA A 14 -10.96 -28.52 -36.03
CA ALA A 14 -9.51 -28.65 -36.06
C ALA A 14 -8.98 -27.70 -37.14
N SER A 15 -8.10 -26.79 -36.74
CA SER A 15 -7.26 -26.04 -37.68
C SER A 15 -5.84 -26.05 -37.14
N SER A 16 -5.10 -27.08 -37.54
CA SER A 16 -3.65 -27.08 -37.53
C SER A 16 -3.16 -26.02 -38.51
N LEU A 17 -2.16 -25.22 -38.14
CA LEU A 17 -0.98 -24.94 -39.00
C LEU A 17 0.02 -23.97 -38.35
N ALA A 18 1.28 -24.41 -38.44
CA ALA A 18 2.51 -23.64 -38.48
C ALA A 18 3.02 -22.96 -37.19
N LEU A 19 3.88 -23.70 -36.49
CA LEU A 19 5.05 -23.14 -35.80
C LEU A 19 5.91 -22.36 -36.80
N LEU A 20 6.04 -21.05 -36.58
CA LEU A 20 7.17 -20.27 -37.07
C LEU A 20 7.88 -19.71 -35.84
N ALA A 21 8.95 -20.40 -35.44
CA ALA A 21 10.02 -19.78 -34.70
C ALA A 21 10.64 -18.71 -35.60
N ALA A 22 10.60 -17.45 -35.19
CA ALA A 22 11.34 -16.37 -35.82
C ALA A 22 12.14 -15.66 -34.74
N ASP A 23 13.45 -15.86 -34.85
CA ASP A 23 14.59 -15.10 -34.37
C ASP A 23 14.31 -13.80 -33.58
N ALA A 24 15.14 -13.64 -32.55
CA ALA A 24 15.39 -12.40 -31.83
C ALA A 24 16.03 -11.36 -32.77
N GLY A 25 15.21 -10.79 -33.67
CA GLY A 25 15.54 -9.58 -34.40
C GLY A 25 15.07 -8.38 -33.61
N ALA A 26 16.00 -7.59 -33.07
CA ALA A 26 15.72 -6.25 -32.57
C ALA A 26 15.01 -5.44 -33.67
N ARG A 27 13.69 -5.30 -33.55
CA ARG A 27 12.85 -4.57 -34.50
C ARG A 27 13.09 -3.08 -34.26
N PRO A 28 13.54 -2.29 -35.26
CA PRO A 28 13.62 -0.85 -35.10
C PRO A 28 12.23 -0.32 -34.75
N ALA A 29 12.18 0.52 -33.71
CA ALA A 29 10.94 1.12 -33.21
C ALA A 29 10.21 1.81 -34.38
N ALA A 30 8.92 1.52 -34.52
CA ALA A 30 8.07 2.20 -35.49
C ALA A 30 8.08 3.71 -35.18
N PRO A 31 8.31 4.59 -36.18
CA PRO A 31 8.24 6.03 -35.97
C PRO A 31 6.81 6.39 -35.62
N GLY A 32 6.61 6.95 -34.42
CA GLY A 32 5.31 7.39 -33.92
C GLY A 32 4.84 6.73 -32.63
N GLN A 33 5.60 5.78 -32.06
CA GLN A 33 5.30 5.27 -30.73
C GLN A 33 5.78 6.31 -29.69
N PRO A 34 4.88 6.94 -28.91
CA PRO A 34 5.30 7.86 -27.87
C PRO A 34 6.22 7.11 -26.90
N PRO A 35 7.30 7.75 -26.43
CA PRO A 35 8.23 7.10 -25.51
C PRO A 35 7.46 6.56 -24.32
N ALA A 36 7.77 5.32 -23.93
CA ALA A 36 7.23 4.75 -22.71
C ALA A 36 7.51 5.74 -21.56
N PRO A 37 6.51 6.03 -20.70
CA PRO A 37 6.70 6.96 -19.61
C PRO A 37 7.90 6.51 -18.79
N ALA A 38 8.86 7.42 -18.59
CA ALA A 38 10.01 7.15 -17.75
C ALA A 38 9.52 6.66 -16.37
N PRO A 39 10.19 5.67 -15.76
CA PRO A 39 9.82 5.21 -14.43
C PRO A 39 9.77 6.43 -13.50
N ALA A 40 8.63 6.64 -12.86
CA ALA A 40 8.45 7.76 -11.96
C ALA A 40 9.53 7.72 -10.88
N SER A 41 10.37 8.75 -10.81
CA SER A 41 11.35 8.87 -9.74
C SER A 41 10.62 8.82 -8.39
N PRO A 42 11.10 8.03 -7.40
CA PRO A 42 10.49 7.99 -6.09
C PRO A 42 10.39 9.40 -5.52
N ALA A 43 9.29 9.70 -4.82
CA ALA A 43 9.11 11.01 -4.19
C ALA A 43 10.35 11.33 -3.33
N PRO A 44 10.83 12.59 -3.30
CA PRO A 44 12.11 12.95 -2.66
C PRO A 44 12.26 12.48 -1.21
N ILE A 45 11.16 12.37 -0.47
CA ILE A 45 11.14 11.88 0.90
C ILE A 45 11.67 10.44 1.04
N TRP A 46 11.60 9.62 0.01
CA TRP A 46 12.02 8.21 0.03
C TRP A 46 13.44 7.97 -0.49
N GLN A 47 14.11 9.00 -1.01
CA GLN A 47 15.49 8.89 -1.51
C GLN A 47 16.48 8.70 -0.34
N ASP A 48 17.53 7.92 -0.54
CA ASP A 48 18.61 7.68 0.45
C ASP A 48 18.10 7.29 1.85
N LEU A 49 16.97 6.58 1.90
CA LEU A 49 16.38 6.09 3.13
C LEU A 49 17.31 5.03 3.75
N THR A 50 17.70 5.22 5.01
CA THR A 50 18.50 4.25 5.77
C THR A 50 17.69 3.51 6.84
N ALA A 51 16.60 4.09 7.32
CA ALA A 51 15.69 3.49 8.29
C ALA A 51 14.28 4.09 8.19
N LEU A 52 13.27 3.30 8.55
CA LEU A 52 11.89 3.75 8.69
C LEU A 52 11.50 3.78 10.17
N GLY A 53 11.20 4.96 10.70
CA GLY A 53 10.64 5.13 12.04
C GLY A 53 9.11 5.03 12.04
N ILE A 54 8.53 4.49 13.10
CA ILE A 54 7.08 4.46 13.34
C ILE A 54 6.78 5.21 14.64
N THR A 55 5.98 6.27 14.56
CA THR A 55 5.50 7.01 15.75
C THR A 55 3.98 6.95 15.78
N CYS A 56 3.42 6.33 16.82
CA CYS A 56 1.97 6.28 17.01
C CYS A 56 1.52 7.30 18.04
N LEU A 57 0.42 7.98 17.75
CA LEU A 57 -0.26 8.87 18.68
C LEU A 57 -1.74 8.51 18.70
N VAL A 58 -2.23 8.01 19.83
CA VAL A 58 -3.64 7.70 20.04
C VAL A 58 -4.23 8.80 20.91
N HIS A 59 -5.23 9.51 20.40
CA HIS A 59 -6.00 10.50 21.15
C HIS A 59 -7.35 9.91 21.49
N THR A 60 -7.76 10.06 22.73
CA THR A 60 -9.08 9.68 23.24
C THR A 60 -9.75 10.90 23.86
N PRO A 61 -11.05 10.83 24.20
CA PRO A 61 -11.70 11.90 24.97
C PRO A 61 -11.03 12.19 26.32
N ARG A 62 -10.21 11.25 26.83
CA ARG A 62 -9.47 11.36 28.09
C ARG A 62 -8.03 11.86 27.91
N GLY A 63 -7.61 12.20 26.70
CA GLY A 63 -6.25 12.61 26.36
C GLY A 63 -5.47 11.57 25.56
N VAL A 64 -4.14 11.67 25.57
CA VAL A 64 -3.25 10.75 24.84
C VAL A 64 -3.25 9.38 25.52
N ASP A 65 -3.61 8.35 24.76
CA ASP A 65 -3.54 6.96 25.20
C ASP A 65 -2.17 6.36 24.88
N THR A 66 -1.59 5.72 25.89
CA THR A 66 -0.35 4.95 25.82
C THR A 66 -0.57 3.49 26.25
N GLY A 67 -1.83 3.06 26.34
CA GLY A 67 -2.22 1.72 26.76
C GLY A 67 -2.35 0.73 25.59
N ALA A 68 -3.23 -0.25 25.77
CA ALA A 68 -3.35 -1.40 24.87
C ALA A 68 -3.67 -1.03 23.42
N LEU A 69 -4.46 0.03 23.18
CA LEU A 69 -4.78 0.47 21.82
C LEU A 69 -3.55 1.07 21.13
N HIS A 70 -2.77 1.88 21.86
CA HIS A 70 -1.49 2.39 21.38
C HIS A 70 -0.55 1.25 20.96
N ASP A 71 -0.27 0.31 21.86
CA ASP A 71 0.66 -0.80 21.61
C ASP A 71 0.22 -1.65 20.43
N ARG A 72 -1.09 -1.92 20.36
CA ARG A 72 -1.69 -2.69 19.28
C ARG A 72 -1.54 -2.00 17.93
N LEU A 73 -1.87 -0.70 17.86
CA LEU A 73 -1.70 0.10 16.66
C LEU A 73 -0.25 0.12 16.21
N CYS A 74 0.68 0.39 17.13
CA CYS A 74 2.09 0.49 16.82
C CYS A 74 2.71 -0.84 16.38
N SER A 75 2.33 -1.94 17.02
CA SER A 75 2.70 -3.29 16.57
C SER A 75 2.13 -3.60 15.18
N ALA A 76 0.85 -3.30 14.93
CA ALA A 76 0.22 -3.53 13.63
C ALA A 76 0.93 -2.76 12.51
N VAL A 77 1.17 -1.47 12.70
CA VAL A 77 1.86 -0.62 11.73
C VAL A 77 3.28 -1.13 11.48
N THR A 78 4.06 -1.38 12.54
CA THR A 78 5.46 -1.82 12.42
C THR A 78 5.55 -3.13 11.63
N ARG A 79 4.75 -4.14 12.01
CA ARG A 79 4.72 -5.43 11.30
C ARG A 79 4.31 -5.29 9.83
N GLN A 80 3.33 -4.45 9.53
CA GLN A 80 2.84 -4.27 8.17
C GLN A 80 3.82 -3.46 7.31
N ALA A 81 4.42 -2.41 7.86
CA ALA A 81 5.39 -1.57 7.16
C ALA A 81 6.67 -2.33 6.80
N ALA A 82 7.12 -3.24 7.68
CA ALA A 82 8.29 -4.09 7.47
C ALA A 82 8.16 -5.06 6.28
N LYS A 83 6.94 -5.33 5.79
CA LYS A 83 6.73 -6.27 4.67
C LYS A 83 7.34 -5.73 3.39
N GLY A 84 8.45 -6.35 2.97
CA GLY A 84 9.19 -5.98 1.77
C GLY A 84 9.91 -4.64 1.88
N ALA A 85 10.13 -4.13 3.10
CA ALA A 85 10.87 -2.90 3.32
C ALA A 85 12.35 -3.10 2.94
N PRO A 86 12.97 -2.13 2.22
CA PRO A 86 14.39 -2.19 1.87
C PRO A 86 15.32 -1.79 3.02
N VAL A 87 14.75 -1.32 4.14
CA VAL A 87 15.46 -0.78 5.30
C VAL A 87 14.84 -1.32 6.60
N PRO A 88 15.57 -1.26 7.73
CA PRO A 88 15.01 -1.56 9.04
C PRO A 88 13.78 -0.69 9.36
N VAL A 89 12.78 -1.30 9.99
CA VAL A 89 11.56 -0.63 10.46
C VAL A 89 11.49 -0.74 11.98
N GLU A 90 11.44 0.40 12.66
CA GLU A 90 11.52 0.47 14.12
C GLU A 90 10.51 1.49 14.67
N THR A 91 9.98 1.24 15.86
CA THR A 91 9.24 2.27 16.59
C THR A 91 10.19 3.37 17.05
N ALA A 92 9.80 4.63 16.83
CA ALA A 92 10.55 5.80 17.25
C ALA A 92 9.61 6.72 18.04
N ALA A 93 10.00 7.05 19.27
CA ALA A 93 9.31 8.08 20.03
C ALA A 93 9.40 9.42 19.28
N LEU A 94 8.35 10.24 19.41
CA LEU A 94 8.34 11.58 18.83
C LEU A 94 9.53 12.40 19.38
N GLY A 95 10.28 13.05 18.50
CA GLY A 95 11.52 13.76 18.86
C GLY A 95 12.77 13.03 18.37
N GLY A 96 13.84 13.01 19.17
CA GLY A 96 15.21 12.65 18.78
C GLY A 96 15.34 11.57 17.69
N ALA A 97 15.02 10.32 18.03
CA ALA A 97 15.17 9.20 17.10
C ALA A 97 14.23 9.27 15.88
N ALA A 98 13.08 9.95 15.97
CA ALA A 98 12.17 10.15 14.84
C ALA A 98 12.70 11.18 13.82
N LEU A 99 13.69 11.99 14.20
CA LEU A 99 14.29 13.06 13.38
C LEU A 99 15.74 12.75 12.97
N ALA A 100 16.19 11.50 13.16
CA ALA A 100 17.52 11.06 12.81
C ALA A 100 17.82 11.27 11.30
N PRO A 101 19.06 11.63 10.93
CA PRO A 101 19.45 11.75 9.52
C PRO A 101 19.21 10.46 8.72
N GLY A 102 18.79 10.58 7.46
CA GLY A 102 18.51 9.43 6.59
C GLY A 102 17.25 8.64 6.94
N ARG A 103 16.54 9.01 8.02
CA ARG A 103 15.30 8.35 8.44
C ARG A 103 14.07 9.06 7.89
N VAL A 104 13.10 8.29 7.42
CA VAL A 104 11.71 8.75 7.29
C VAL A 104 10.95 8.18 8.47
N THR A 105 10.12 9.00 9.10
CA THR A 105 9.23 8.54 10.16
C THR A 105 7.79 8.63 9.68
N LEU A 106 7.02 7.57 9.91
CA LEU A 106 5.58 7.56 9.73
C LEU A 106 4.93 8.02 11.03
N LEU A 107 4.32 9.20 11.00
CA LEU A 107 3.40 9.63 12.05
C LEU A 107 2.04 8.98 11.81
N VAL A 108 1.67 8.04 12.68
CA VAL A 108 0.35 7.41 12.67
C VAL A 108 -0.49 8.02 13.77
N GLN A 109 -1.57 8.70 13.40
CA GLN A 109 -2.47 9.30 14.37
C GLN A 109 -3.79 8.52 14.36
N ALA A 110 -4.24 8.16 15.55
CA ALA A 110 -5.56 7.60 15.79
C ALA A 110 -6.32 8.55 16.71
N THR A 111 -7.53 8.93 16.33
CA THR A 111 -8.45 9.66 17.21
C THR A 111 -9.65 8.78 17.48
N VAL A 112 -9.87 8.47 18.75
CA VAL A 112 -11.05 7.75 19.24
C VAL A 112 -12.13 8.78 19.55
N ALA A 113 -13.30 8.60 18.95
CA ALA A 113 -14.44 9.47 19.19
C ALA A 113 -15.73 8.64 19.28
N PRO A 114 -16.66 9.00 20.19
CA PRO A 114 -17.98 8.39 20.22
C PRO A 114 -18.83 8.93 19.06
N VAL A 115 -19.42 8.04 18.27
CA VAL A 115 -20.35 8.35 17.18
C VAL A 115 -21.58 7.46 17.32
N HIS A 116 -22.74 8.07 17.53
CA HIS A 116 -24.02 7.35 17.73
C HIS A 116 -23.96 6.24 18.81
N GLY A 117 -23.18 6.45 19.86
CA GLY A 117 -23.05 5.50 20.98
C GLY A 117 -22.02 4.39 20.77
N ALA A 118 -21.28 4.38 19.65
CA ALA A 118 -20.17 3.48 19.41
C ALA A 118 -18.85 4.26 19.26
N ASP A 119 -17.76 3.72 19.79
CA ASP A 119 -16.43 4.30 19.59
C ASP A 119 -15.91 3.97 18.19
N VAL A 120 -15.48 5.00 17.46
CA VAL A 120 -14.80 4.88 16.17
C VAL A 120 -13.38 5.40 16.27
N ILE A 121 -12.49 4.84 15.46
CA ILE A 121 -11.10 5.26 15.32
C ILE A 121 -10.93 5.91 13.95
N ALA A 122 -10.65 7.21 13.94
CA ALA A 122 -10.19 7.92 12.75
C ALA A 122 -8.66 7.81 12.66
N LEU A 123 -8.16 7.20 11.59
CA LEU A 123 -6.75 6.93 11.34
C LEU A 123 -6.21 7.82 10.23
N THR A 124 -5.08 8.46 10.50
CA THR A 124 -4.28 9.17 9.49
C THR A 124 -2.83 8.71 9.57
N LEU A 125 -2.13 8.79 8.44
CA LEU A 125 -0.72 8.43 8.33
C LEU A 125 0.01 9.48 7.51
N ARG A 126 1.09 10.03 8.06
CA ARG A 126 1.90 11.06 7.40
C ARG A 126 3.38 10.73 7.48
N PRO A 127 4.08 10.51 6.35
CA PRO A 127 5.53 10.41 6.37
C PRO A 127 6.15 11.79 6.56
N PHE A 128 7.20 11.88 7.35
CA PHE A 128 8.01 13.08 7.50
C PHE A 128 9.49 12.71 7.61
N ARG A 129 10.34 13.67 7.24
CA ARG A 129 11.79 13.57 7.35
C ARG A 129 12.33 14.94 7.77
N ASN A 130 13.40 14.93 8.55
CA ASN A 130 14.15 16.13 8.88
C ASN A 130 15.07 16.52 7.70
N ALA A 131 14.49 17.10 6.63
CA ALA A 131 15.24 17.55 5.46
C ALA A 131 14.71 18.89 4.91
N THR A 132 15.63 19.74 4.46
CA THR A 132 15.32 21.00 3.78
C THR A 132 14.82 20.71 2.37
N GLY A 133 13.50 20.75 2.14
CA GLY A 133 12.89 20.69 0.80
C GLY A 133 11.95 19.51 0.51
N SER A 134 11.65 18.64 1.47
CA SER A 134 10.80 17.46 1.24
C SER A 134 9.43 17.60 1.91
N GLY A 135 8.47 18.19 1.19
CA GLY A 135 7.05 18.07 1.54
C GLY A 135 6.40 16.99 0.70
N GLN A 136 5.96 15.88 1.30
CA GLN A 136 4.92 15.07 0.69
C GLN A 136 3.58 15.75 1.01
N PHE A 137 3.02 16.47 0.03
CA PHE A 137 1.78 17.23 0.21
C PHE A 137 0.54 16.34 0.26
N PHE A 138 0.59 15.17 -0.39
CA PHE A 138 -0.51 14.21 -0.46
C PHE A 138 -0.19 12.96 0.36
N ALA A 139 -0.98 12.74 1.41
CA ALA A 139 -0.94 11.57 2.27
C ALA A 139 -1.99 10.53 1.81
N ALA A 140 -1.90 9.31 2.33
CA ALA A 140 -2.94 8.30 2.15
C ALA A 140 -4.30 8.82 2.65
N ALA A 141 -5.39 8.34 2.04
CA ALA A 141 -6.73 8.75 2.44
C ALA A 141 -7.02 8.32 3.89
N PRO A 142 -7.54 9.22 4.76
CA PRO A 142 -7.93 8.86 6.12
C PRO A 142 -8.88 7.66 6.16
N ARG A 143 -8.76 6.83 7.20
CA ARG A 143 -9.61 5.65 7.39
C ARG A 143 -10.41 5.80 8.68
N ILE A 144 -11.64 5.30 8.68
CA ILE A 144 -12.48 5.22 9.87
C ILE A 144 -12.83 3.76 10.07
N VAL A 145 -12.64 3.27 11.30
CA VAL A 145 -12.97 1.89 11.69
C VAL A 145 -13.70 1.92 13.04
N ALA A 146 -14.52 0.91 13.31
CA ALA A 146 -15.06 0.71 14.66
C ALA A 146 -13.91 0.34 15.63
N ALA A 147 -13.96 0.82 16.87
CA ALA A 147 -12.89 0.60 17.85
C ALA A 147 -12.77 -0.86 18.31
N ASP A 148 -13.87 -1.60 18.25
CA ASP A 148 -13.95 -3.04 18.55
C ASP A 148 -13.60 -3.95 17.35
N ASP A 149 -13.60 -3.42 16.12
CA ASP A 149 -13.25 -4.18 14.91
C ASP A 149 -11.73 -4.30 14.75
N ALA A 150 -11.20 -5.30 15.43
CA ALA A 150 -9.80 -5.64 15.39
C ALA A 150 -9.25 -5.90 13.98
N ALA A 151 -9.98 -6.64 13.17
CA ALA A 151 -9.56 -6.97 11.81
C ALA A 151 -9.73 -5.78 10.85
N GLY A 152 -10.74 -4.95 11.08
CA GLY A 152 -10.94 -3.67 10.40
C GLY A 152 -9.75 -2.74 10.59
N LEU A 153 -9.25 -2.60 11.82
CA LEU A 153 -8.06 -1.82 12.13
C LEU A 153 -6.84 -2.30 11.32
N ASP A 154 -6.57 -3.61 11.32
CA ASP A 154 -5.44 -4.19 10.58
C ASP A 154 -5.55 -3.95 9.06
N ARG A 155 -6.77 -4.05 8.50
CA ARG A 155 -7.02 -3.75 7.07
C ARG A 155 -6.85 -2.27 6.76
N ALA A 156 -7.34 -1.38 7.62
CA ALA A 156 -7.19 0.07 7.45
C ALA A 156 -5.71 0.49 7.50
N VAL A 157 -4.94 -0.07 8.43
CA VAL A 157 -3.48 0.13 8.51
C VAL A 157 -2.79 -0.36 7.22
N ALA A 158 -3.14 -1.57 6.75
CA ALA A 158 -2.57 -2.10 5.51
C ALA A 158 -2.88 -1.22 4.29
N ALA A 159 -4.10 -0.67 4.19
CA ALA A 159 -4.48 0.23 3.11
C ALA A 159 -3.71 1.56 3.15
N LEU A 160 -3.59 2.18 4.34
CA LEU A 160 -2.80 3.41 4.53
C LEU A 160 -1.34 3.22 4.12
N LEU A 161 -0.74 2.09 4.51
CA LEU A 161 0.64 1.77 4.18
C LEU A 161 0.83 1.46 2.70
N ALA A 162 -0.10 0.74 2.07
CA ALA A 162 -0.04 0.45 0.63
C ALA A 162 -0.09 1.71 -0.24
N GLU A 163 -0.82 2.74 0.20
CA GLU A 163 -0.89 4.05 -0.48
C GLU A 163 0.32 4.94 -0.19
N THR A 164 1.04 4.69 0.90
CA THR A 164 2.15 5.56 1.33
C THR A 164 3.53 5.00 0.95
N LEU A 165 3.73 3.69 1.08
CA LEU A 165 5.04 3.06 0.98
C LEU A 165 5.36 2.64 -0.46
N PRO A 166 6.46 3.13 -1.07
CA PRO A 166 6.79 2.82 -2.46
C PRO A 166 6.94 1.33 -2.75
N TRP A 167 7.52 0.56 -1.83
CA TRP A 167 7.72 -0.88 -1.99
C TRP A 167 6.43 -1.71 -1.88
N GLN A 168 5.36 -1.14 -1.32
CA GLN A 168 4.05 -1.80 -1.24
C GLN A 168 3.16 -1.45 -2.44
N ALA A 169 3.29 -0.23 -2.99
CA ALA A 169 2.57 0.19 -4.19
C ALA A 169 2.92 -0.68 -5.42
N VAL A 170 4.18 -1.07 -5.59
CA VAL A 170 4.63 -1.92 -6.71
C VAL A 170 3.97 -3.31 -6.67
N ARG A 171 3.64 -3.85 -5.49
CA ARG A 171 2.93 -5.15 -5.37
C ARG A 171 1.45 -5.02 -5.75
N ALA A 172 0.79 -3.93 -5.38
CA ALA A 172 -0.59 -3.68 -5.75
C ALA A 172 -0.77 -3.52 -7.26
N ALA A 173 0.17 -2.86 -7.94
CA ALA A 173 0.16 -2.69 -9.39
C ALA A 173 0.33 -4.02 -10.16
N ARG A 174 1.16 -4.96 -9.66
CA ARG A 174 1.36 -6.28 -10.28
C ARG A 174 0.19 -7.25 -10.06
N GLY A 175 -0.64 -7.02 -9.03
CA GLY A 175 -1.75 -7.89 -8.67
C GLY A 175 -3.10 -7.52 -9.30
N ARG A 176 -3.19 -6.38 -9.99
CA ARG A 176 -4.43 -5.94 -10.64
C ARG A 176 -4.30 -6.17 -12.16
N PRO A 177 -4.96 -7.19 -12.72
CA PRO A 177 -5.10 -7.28 -14.17
C PRO A 177 -5.77 -5.99 -14.65
N LEU A 178 -5.17 -5.33 -15.62
CA LEU A 178 -5.87 -4.28 -16.35
C LEU A 178 -7.10 -4.94 -17.00
N PRO A 179 -8.29 -4.32 -16.93
CA PRO A 179 -9.43 -4.77 -17.72
C PRO A 179 -9.00 -4.83 -19.20
N GLY A 180 -8.88 -6.04 -19.75
CA GLY A 180 -8.39 -6.28 -21.12
C GLY A 180 -6.96 -6.79 -21.26
N ALA A 181 -6.22 -7.05 -20.18
CA ALA A 181 -4.93 -7.74 -20.28
C ALA A 181 -5.17 -9.22 -20.66
N PRO A 182 -4.60 -9.72 -21.76
CA PRO A 182 -4.72 -11.14 -22.11
C PRO A 182 -4.07 -12.00 -21.02
N PRO A 183 -4.60 -13.21 -20.74
CA PRO A 183 -4.06 -14.09 -19.73
C PRO A 183 -2.61 -14.45 -20.08
N GLN A 184 -1.70 -14.20 -19.14
CA GLN A 184 -0.32 -14.64 -19.26
C GLN A 184 -0.27 -16.13 -18.87
N SER A 185 -0.06 -16.98 -19.88
CA SER A 185 0.27 -18.39 -19.74
C SER A 185 1.77 -18.59 -19.89
#